data_AF-A0A519FIF9-F1
#
_entry.id   AF-A0A519FIF9-F1
#
_cell.length_a   1.000
_cell.length_b   1.000
_cell.length_c   1.000
_cell.angle_alpha   90.00
_cell.angle_beta   90.00
_cell.angle_gamma   90.00
#
_symmetry.space_group_name_H-M   'P 1'
#
loop_
_entity.id
_entity.type
_entity.pdbx_description
1 polymer ?
#
loop_
_entity_poly.entity_id
_entity_poly.type
_entity_poly.pdbx_seq_one_letter_code
_entity_poly.pdbx_strand_id
1 'polypeptide(L)'
;MSADLEHIRQVMREADCLYNEAEVEASIARVGEQINGVLADRNPVVFCVMNGGLIFAGKLLTHLNFPLEASYLHATRYRNETSGGDLFWKAKPEVSFIDRDVLIIDDILDEGHTLGAIIDFCKHAGARAVHTAVLIDKDHDR
;
A
#
# COMPACT_ATOMS: atom_id res chain seq x y z
N MET A 1 -7.36 19.70 -15.49
CA MET A 1 -8.78 19.75 -15.88
C MET A 1 -9.58 19.19 -14.73
N SER A 2 -10.49 19.95 -14.13
CA SER A 2 -11.45 19.38 -13.19
C SER A 2 -12.36 18.45 -13.97
N ALA A 3 -12.54 17.22 -13.50
CA ALA A 3 -13.48 16.29 -14.11
C ALA A 3 -14.90 16.88 -14.03
N ASP A 4 -15.65 16.76 -15.12
CA ASP A 4 -17.06 17.17 -15.19
C ASP A 4 -17.91 16.23 -14.31
N LEU A 5 -18.76 16.80 -13.46
CA LEU A 5 -19.57 16.06 -12.49
C LEU A 5 -20.58 15.14 -13.18
N GLU A 6 -21.12 15.56 -14.32
CA GLU A 6 -22.04 14.74 -15.11
C GLU A 6 -21.33 13.49 -15.62
N HIS A 7 -20.14 13.67 -16.20
CA HIS A 7 -19.30 12.57 -16.65
C HIS A 7 -18.92 11.59 -15.52
N ILE A 8 -18.52 12.08 -14.34
CA ILE A 8 -18.21 11.21 -13.19
C ILE A 8 -19.42 10.35 -12.81
N ARG A 9 -20.60 10.95 -12.73
CA ARG A 9 -21.84 10.22 -12.40
C ARG A 9 -22.22 9.21 -13.47
N GLN A 10 -21.96 9.52 -14.74
CA GLN A 10 -22.17 8.57 -15.82
C GLN A 10 -21.28 7.34 -15.66
N VAL A 11 -19.97 7.54 -15.47
CA VAL A 11 -19.00 6.44 -15.25
C VAL A 11 -19.42 5.60 -14.04
N MET A 12 -19.83 6.21 -12.93
CA MET A 12 -20.29 5.47 -11.74
C MET A 12 -21.53 4.59 -11.99
N ARG A 13 -22.43 5.00 -12.89
CA ARG A 13 -23.63 4.20 -13.22
C ARG A 13 -23.34 3.09 -14.22
N GLU A 14 -22.38 3.30 -15.10
CA GLU A 14 -22.05 2.39 -16.21
C GLU A 14 -20.93 1.40 -15.87
N ALA A 15 -20.20 1.61 -14.77
CA ALA A 15 -19.13 0.72 -14.34
C ALA A 15 -19.68 -0.65 -13.87
N ASP A 16 -18.98 -1.71 -14.27
CA ASP A 16 -19.24 -3.05 -13.78
C ASP A 16 -18.65 -3.24 -12.38
N CYS A 17 -19.45 -3.80 -11.47
CA CYS A 17 -18.98 -4.18 -10.14
C CYS A 17 -18.21 -5.51 -10.24
N LEU A 18 -16.88 -5.45 -10.10
CA LEU A 18 -16.01 -6.64 -10.09
C LEU A 18 -16.09 -7.39 -8.76
N TYR A 19 -16.07 -6.66 -7.66
CA TYR A 19 -16.20 -7.17 -6.30
C TYR A 19 -17.08 -6.22 -5.49
N ASN A 20 -18.02 -6.79 -4.75
CA ASN A 20 -18.88 -6.02 -3.85
C ASN A 20 -18.18 -5.75 -2.50
N GLU A 21 -18.79 -4.88 -1.70
CA GLU A 21 -18.24 -4.48 -0.40
C GLU A 21 -17.98 -5.67 0.53
N ALA A 22 -18.91 -6.63 0.61
CA ALA A 22 -18.76 -7.79 1.50
C ALA A 22 -17.58 -8.69 1.10
N GLU A 23 -17.33 -8.85 -0.21
CA GLU A 23 -16.18 -9.61 -0.73
C GLU A 23 -14.85 -8.93 -0.41
N VAL A 24 -14.83 -7.59 -0.51
CA VAL A 24 -13.66 -6.76 -0.16
C VAL A 24 -13.40 -6.83 1.35
N GLU A 25 -14.40 -6.58 2.20
CA GLU A 25 -14.25 -6.65 3.66
C GLU A 25 -13.80 -8.04 4.14
N ALA A 26 -14.36 -9.10 3.56
CA ALA A 26 -13.94 -10.47 3.87
C ALA A 26 -12.48 -10.74 3.49
N SER A 27 -11.99 -10.14 2.39
CA SER A 27 -10.60 -10.24 1.98
C SER A 27 -9.66 -9.42 2.88
N ILE A 28 -10.07 -8.22 3.29
CA ILE A 28 -9.32 -7.39 4.25
C ILE A 28 -9.17 -8.12 5.60
N ALA A 29 -10.25 -8.72 6.12
CA ALA A 29 -10.20 -9.50 7.36
C ALA A 29 -9.21 -10.68 7.26
N ARG A 30 -9.24 -11.42 6.14
CA ARG A 30 -8.32 -12.54 5.88
C ARG A 30 -6.86 -12.10 5.84
N VAL A 31 -6.57 -10.98 5.17
CA VAL A 31 -5.21 -10.40 5.14
C VAL A 31 -4.78 -9.97 6.53
N GLY A 32 -5.68 -9.37 7.33
CA GLY A 32 -5.43 -9.03 8.72
C GLY A 32 -5.01 -10.24 9.57
N GLU A 33 -5.73 -11.37 9.46
CA GLU A 33 -5.37 -12.62 10.13
C GLU A 33 -3.98 -13.14 9.73
N GLN A 34 -3.65 -13.09 8.44
CA GLN A 34 -2.33 -13.50 7.95
C GLN A 34 -1.22 -12.61 8.54
N ILE A 35 -1.42 -11.29 8.56
CA ILE A 35 -0.46 -10.33 9.11
C ILE A 35 -0.30 -10.55 10.62
N ASN A 36 -1.40 -10.77 11.36
CA ASN A 36 -1.36 -11.09 12.78
C ASN A 36 -0.46 -12.31 13.06
N GLY A 37 -0.55 -13.37 12.24
CA GLY A 37 0.29 -14.56 12.39
C GLY A 37 1.79 -14.32 12.16
N VAL A 38 2.16 -13.27 11.41
CA VAL A 38 3.56 -12.99 11.05
C VAL A 38 4.19 -11.90 11.94
N LEU A 39 3.41 -10.88 12.32
CA LEU A 39 3.93 -9.64 12.92
C LEU A 39 3.53 -9.40 14.38
N ALA A 40 2.75 -10.28 15.02
CA ALA A 40 2.22 -10.07 16.37
C ALA A 40 3.25 -9.60 17.41
N ASP A 41 4.46 -10.18 17.40
CA ASP A 41 5.50 -9.88 18.40
C ASP A 41 6.64 -9.01 17.83
N ARG A 42 6.39 -8.29 16.73
CA ARG A 42 7.46 -7.61 15.96
C ARG A 42 7.55 -6.11 16.17
N ASN A 43 6.50 -5.49 16.73
CA ASN A 43 6.33 -4.04 16.86
C ASN A 43 6.68 -3.29 15.55
N PRO A 44 6.00 -3.58 14.43
CA PRO A 44 6.38 -3.04 13.13
C PRO A 44 6.02 -1.55 12.99
N VAL A 45 6.68 -0.89 12.03
CA VAL A 45 6.18 0.36 11.46
C VAL A 45 5.33 0.04 10.23
N VAL A 46 4.09 0.51 10.23
CA VAL A 46 3.15 0.31 9.11
C VAL A 46 3.08 1.59 8.30
N PHE A 47 3.49 1.52 7.03
CA PHE A 47 3.40 2.64 6.09
C PHE A 47 2.21 2.49 5.16
N CYS A 48 1.31 3.48 5.16
CA CYS A 48 0.37 3.67 4.08
C CYS A 48 1.03 4.40 2.90
N VAL A 49 1.00 3.81 1.71
CA VAL A 49 1.41 4.47 0.47
C VAL A 49 0.30 5.40 0.01
N MET A 50 0.58 6.71 0.02
CA MET A 50 -0.41 7.72 -0.32
C MET A 50 -0.48 7.98 -1.82
N ASN A 51 -1.66 8.24 -2.39
CA ASN A 51 -2.96 8.35 -1.71
C ASN A 51 -3.80 7.05 -1.77
N GLY A 52 -3.49 6.15 -2.70
CA GLY A 52 -4.31 4.99 -3.04
C GLY A 52 -4.54 4.04 -1.85
N GLY A 53 -3.46 3.71 -1.14
CA GLY A 53 -3.51 2.81 0.02
C GLY A 53 -4.34 3.30 1.20
N LEU A 54 -4.77 4.57 1.23
CA LEU A 54 -5.41 5.18 2.41
C LEU A 54 -6.64 4.41 2.91
N ILE A 55 -7.57 4.07 2.01
CA ILE A 55 -8.83 3.42 2.39
C ILE A 55 -8.57 1.98 2.84
N PHE A 56 -7.72 1.26 2.11
CA PHE A 56 -7.37 -0.11 2.47
C PHE A 56 -6.59 -0.17 3.78
N ALA A 57 -5.57 0.67 3.97
CA ALA A 57 -4.80 0.76 5.21
C ALA A 57 -5.70 1.13 6.40
N GLY A 58 -6.59 2.11 6.23
CA GLY A 58 -7.53 2.52 7.28
C GLY A 58 -8.43 1.38 7.75
N LYS A 59 -8.90 0.53 6.82
CA LYS A 59 -9.69 -0.67 7.15
C LYS A 59 -8.82 -1.78 7.75
N LEU A 60 -7.70 -2.12 7.09
CA LEU A 60 -6.81 -3.20 7.49
C LEU A 60 -6.24 -3.01 8.90
N LEU A 61 -5.85 -1.78 9.26
CA LEU A 61 -5.30 -1.45 10.57
C LEU A 61 -6.27 -1.82 11.72
N THR A 62 -7.58 -1.80 11.50
CA THR A 62 -8.57 -2.19 12.52
C THR A 62 -8.61 -3.69 12.79
N HIS A 63 -8.01 -4.50 11.92
CA HIS A 63 -7.90 -5.96 12.06
C HIS A 63 -6.55 -6.41 12.64
N LEU A 64 -5.61 -5.48 12.86
CA LEU A 64 -4.29 -5.80 13.41
C LEU A 64 -4.31 -5.70 14.94
N ASN A 65 -4.11 -6.83 15.61
CA ASN A 65 -4.36 -6.99 17.04
C ASN A 65 -3.07 -6.99 17.88
N PHE A 66 -2.07 -6.22 17.45
CA PHE A 66 -0.76 -6.16 18.08
C PHE A 66 -0.19 -4.73 18.08
N PRO A 67 0.78 -4.42 18.96
CA PRO A 67 1.41 -3.10 18.99
C PRO A 67 2.12 -2.79 17.66
N LEU A 68 1.84 -1.63 17.10
CA LEU A 68 2.45 -1.13 15.87
C LEU A 68 2.55 0.39 15.91
N GLU A 69 3.37 0.95 15.03
CA GLU A 69 3.39 2.40 14.76
C GLU A 69 2.90 2.65 13.34
N ALA A 70 1.79 3.38 13.19
CA ALA A 70 1.24 3.73 11.89
C ALA A 70 1.83 5.05 11.40
N SER A 71 2.24 5.08 10.14
CA SER A 71 2.75 6.26 9.45
C SER A 71 2.40 6.19 7.96
N TYR A 72 2.85 7.18 7.19
CA TYR A 72 2.58 7.24 5.76
C TYR A 72 3.82 7.66 4.99
N LEU A 73 3.79 7.39 3.69
CA LEU A 73 4.76 7.92 2.75
C LEU A 73 4.08 8.24 1.43
N HIS A 74 4.64 9.17 0.66
CA HIS A 74 4.11 9.55 -0.64
C HIS A 74 5.27 9.69 -1.62
N ALA A 75 5.38 8.71 -2.51
CA ALA A 75 6.40 8.68 -3.55
C ALA A 75 5.79 8.40 -4.92
N THR A 76 6.40 8.96 -5.95
CA THR A 76 6.05 8.71 -7.35
C THR A 76 7.32 8.43 -8.14
N ARG A 77 7.23 7.73 -9.27
CA ARG A 77 8.39 7.55 -10.16
C ARG A 77 8.38 8.55 -11.31
N TYR A 78 9.56 9.01 -11.69
CA TYR A 78 9.75 9.73 -12.96
C TYR A 78 9.69 8.72 -14.12
N ARG A 79 8.73 8.91 -15.03
CA ARG A 79 8.50 8.02 -16.20
C ARG A 79 9.47 8.26 -17.37
N ASN A 80 10.45 9.15 -17.23
CA ASN A 80 11.31 9.57 -18.36
C ASN A 80 12.53 8.68 -18.59
N GLU A 81 12.82 7.70 -17.73
CA GLU A 81 13.88 6.73 -17.97
C GLU A 81 13.31 5.32 -17.85
N THR A 82 13.46 4.55 -18.93
CA THR A 82 12.91 3.19 -19.15
C THR A 82 13.54 2.10 -18.25
N SER A 83 14.31 2.50 -17.24
CA SER A 83 14.88 1.61 -16.23
C SER A 83 15.44 2.43 -15.06
N GLY A 84 15.11 2.07 -13.81
CA GLY A 84 15.90 2.49 -12.64
C GLY A 84 15.75 3.92 -12.11
N GLY A 85 14.78 4.72 -12.54
CA GLY A 85 14.60 6.08 -12.02
C GLY A 85 14.28 6.14 -10.51
N ASP A 86 14.92 7.09 -9.81
CA ASP A 86 14.78 7.39 -8.38
C ASP A 86 13.33 7.70 -7.95
N LEU A 87 13.02 7.45 -6.68
CA LEU A 87 11.76 7.89 -6.08
C LEU A 87 11.72 9.42 -5.97
N PHE A 88 10.71 10.02 -6.58
CA PHE A 88 10.33 11.40 -6.29
C PHE A 88 9.43 11.43 -5.06
N TRP A 89 9.96 11.94 -3.96
CA TRP A 89 9.26 12.02 -2.69
C TRP A 89 8.44 13.30 -2.59
N LYS A 90 7.14 13.14 -2.33
CA LYS A 90 6.27 14.24 -1.85
C LYS A 90 6.23 14.27 -0.33
N ALA A 91 6.29 13.12 0.31
CA ALA A 91 6.44 12.95 1.75
C ALA A 91 7.29 11.72 2.04
N LYS A 92 8.42 11.91 2.71
CA LYS A 92 9.27 10.82 3.22
C LYS A 92 8.74 10.34 4.57
N PRO A 93 9.04 9.10 4.98
CA PRO A 93 8.77 8.67 6.35
C PRO A 93 9.37 9.63 7.39
N GLU A 94 8.56 10.02 8.37
CA GLU A 94 8.98 10.90 9.47
C GLU A 94 9.41 10.09 10.72
N VAL A 95 8.97 8.84 10.80
CA VAL A 95 9.26 7.94 11.92
C VAL A 95 10.49 7.08 11.61
N SER A 96 11.29 6.78 12.63
CA SER A 96 12.41 5.85 12.47
C SER A 96 11.90 4.41 12.42
N PHE A 97 12.40 3.66 11.43
CA PHE A 97 12.11 2.25 11.23
C PHE A 97 13.39 1.40 11.15
N ILE A 98 14.54 1.96 11.55
CA ILE A 98 15.82 1.26 11.62
C ILE A 98 15.69 0.10 12.62
N ASP A 99 16.21 -1.07 12.26
CA ASP A 99 16.17 -2.31 13.03
C ASP A 99 14.75 -2.79 13.41
N ARG A 100 13.71 -2.29 12.72
CA ARG A 100 12.31 -2.70 12.88
C ARG A 100 11.77 -3.40 11.64
N ASP A 101 10.74 -4.21 11.84
CA ASP A 101 9.96 -4.73 10.72
C ASP A 101 9.09 -3.61 10.16
N VAL A 102 8.96 -3.57 8.85
CA VAL A 102 8.15 -2.60 8.13
C VAL A 102 7.06 -3.33 7.36
N LEU A 103 5.82 -2.87 7.46
CA LEU A 103 4.71 -3.31 6.62
C LEU A 103 4.28 -2.14 5.72
N ILE A 104 4.42 -2.29 4.41
CA ILE A 104 3.97 -1.31 3.42
C ILE A 104 2.59 -1.73 2.92
N ILE A 105 1.61 -0.84 3.01
CA ILE A 105 0.24 -1.05 2.54
C ILE A 105 -0.03 -0.14 1.33
N ASP A 106 -0.42 -0.73 0.22
CA ASP A 106 -0.80 -0.02 -1.02
C ASP A 106 -2.14 -0.56 -1.56
N ASP A 107 -2.82 0.18 -2.44
CA ASP A 107 -4.09 -0.27 -2.99
C ASP A 107 -3.94 -1.36 -4.07
N ILE A 108 -2.97 -1.22 -4.97
CA ILE A 108 -2.80 -2.13 -6.09
C ILE A 108 -1.33 -2.40 -6.43
N LEU A 109 -0.99 -3.68 -6.59
CA LEU A 109 0.22 -4.11 -7.26
C LEU A 109 -0.08 -4.28 -8.75
N ASP A 110 0.48 -3.39 -9.58
CA ASP A 110 0.39 -3.46 -11.04
C ASP A 110 1.75 -3.80 -11.66
N GLU A 111 2.52 -2.80 -12.10
CA GLU A 111 3.89 -3.04 -12.58
C GLU A 111 4.89 -3.26 -11.42
N GLY A 112 4.51 -2.88 -10.20
CA GLY A 112 5.35 -3.02 -9.00
C GLY A 112 6.54 -2.07 -8.90
N HIS A 113 6.74 -1.20 -9.89
CA HIS A 113 7.90 -0.32 -9.96
C HIS A 113 8.03 0.65 -8.78
N THR A 114 6.95 1.31 -8.37
CA THR A 114 6.96 2.24 -7.23
C THR A 114 7.13 1.49 -5.92
N LEU A 115 6.33 0.42 -5.72
CA LEU A 115 6.38 -0.39 -4.50
C LEU A 115 7.76 -1.03 -4.30
N GLY A 116 8.36 -1.58 -5.36
CA GLY A 116 9.71 -2.14 -5.35
C GLY A 116 10.76 -1.12 -4.91
N ALA A 117 10.71 0.10 -5.45
CA ALA A 117 11.64 1.15 -5.05
C ALA A 117 11.43 1.61 -3.59
N ILE A 118 10.21 1.58 -3.07
CA ILE A 118 9.93 1.86 -1.65
C ILE A 118 10.50 0.74 -0.76
N ILE A 119 10.31 -0.52 -1.16
CA ILE A 119 10.90 -1.68 -0.47
C ILE A 119 12.42 -1.53 -0.41
N ASP A 120 13.06 -1.22 -1.54
CA ASP A 120 14.50 -1.04 -1.62
C ASP A 120 14.95 0.13 -0.73
N PHE A 121 14.24 1.26 -0.77
CA PHE A 121 14.51 2.38 0.13
C PHE A 121 14.47 1.95 1.61
N CYS A 122 13.43 1.23 2.04
CA CYS A 122 13.31 0.78 3.43
C CYS A 122 14.44 -0.17 3.83
N LYS A 123 14.82 -1.11 2.95
CA LYS A 123 15.95 -2.02 3.20
C LYS A 123 17.27 -1.27 3.33
N HIS A 124 17.58 -0.36 2.40
CA HIS A 124 18.81 0.43 2.43
C HIS A 124 18.86 1.38 3.63
N ALA A 125 17.71 1.88 4.09
CA ALA A 125 17.62 2.73 5.27
C ALA A 125 17.72 1.94 6.60
N GLY A 126 17.83 0.61 6.57
CA GLY A 126 18.09 -0.21 7.75
C GLY A 126 16.87 -0.90 8.35
N ALA A 127 15.78 -1.08 7.60
CA ALA A 127 14.67 -1.94 8.04
C ALA A 127 15.17 -3.38 8.28
N ARG A 128 14.73 -4.00 9.37
CA ARG A 128 15.07 -5.40 9.72
C ARG A 128 14.43 -6.41 8.77
N ALA A 129 13.16 -6.18 8.44
CA ALA A 129 12.40 -6.91 7.44
C ALA A 129 11.40 -5.98 6.78
N VAL A 130 11.06 -6.24 5.52
CA VAL A 130 10.05 -5.47 4.79
C VAL A 130 9.00 -6.42 4.27
N HIS A 131 7.75 -6.18 4.67
CA HIS A 131 6.54 -6.88 4.27
C HIS A 131 5.67 -5.93 3.46
N THR A 132 4.83 -6.49 2.59
CA THR A 132 3.88 -5.72 1.80
C THR A 132 2.49 -6.34 1.86
N ALA A 133 1.47 -5.50 1.92
CA ALA A 133 0.09 -5.89 1.70
C ALA A 133 -0.52 -4.98 0.63
N VAL A 134 -1.13 -5.60 -0.38
CA VAL A 134 -1.88 -4.89 -1.42
C VAL A 134 -3.30 -5.41 -1.45
N LEU A 135 -4.28 -4.55 -1.72
CA LEU A 135 -5.68 -4.98 -1.79
C LEU A 135 -5.91 -5.79 -3.07
N ILE A 136 -5.34 -5.32 -4.18
CA ILE A 136 -5.43 -5.98 -5.48
C ILE A 136 -4.02 -6.30 -5.97
N ASP A 137 -3.82 -7.53 -6.43
CA ASP A 137 -2.64 -7.94 -7.18
C ASP A 137 -3.08 -8.24 -8.62
N LYS A 138 -2.57 -7.47 -9.59
CA LYS A 138 -2.88 -7.69 -11.00
C LYS A 138 -2.01 -8.82 -11.52
N ASP A 139 -2.67 -9.91 -11.88
CA ASP A 139 -2.01 -11.00 -12.59
C ASP A 139 -1.58 -10.52 -13.98
N HIS A 140 -0.29 -10.62 -14.26
CA HIS A 140 0.30 -10.32 -15.56
C HIS A 140 0.92 -11.62 -16.08
N ASP A 141 0.73 -11.93 -17.38
CA ASP A 141 1.38 -13.08 -18.04
C ASP A 141 2.92 -12.89 -18.10
N ARG A 142 3.62 -13.13 -17.00
CA ARG A 142 5.07 -12.96 -16.86
C ARG A 142 5.75 -14.23 -16.37
#